data_AF-A0A6L7QKC3-F1
#
_entry.id   AF-A0A6L7QKC3-F1
#
_cell.length_a   1.000
_cell.length_b   1.000
_cell.length_c   1.000
_cell.angle_alpha   90.00
_cell.angle_beta   90.00
_cell.angle_gamma   90.00
#
_symmetry.space_group_name_H-M   'P 1'
#
loop_
_entity.id
_entity.type
_entity.pdbx_description
1 polymer ?
#
loop_
_entity_poly.entity_id
_entity_poly.type
_entity_poly.pdbx_seq_one_letter_code
_entity_poly.pdbx_strand_id
1 'polypeptide(L)'
;MVPARNGKRVIMAVALEACESAQTPPKWALLQRQLFAAIEDAAPQALKRYTHPDGRLLWPPSPDFQSIDALDDCYESFHNWPLFYLLGGSDRFLSDAQREFDVINEQMSQHGTGHGYPMVMREYQPGYDWFHQGEGNYLFYMLCMADPTNGANIERARRFAGLFLGEDPEAPNYDPEHRIIRCARNGSKGPAYWAF
;
A
#
# COMPACT_ATOMS: atom_id res chain seq x y z
N MET A 1 21.13 0.45 29.61
CA MET A 1 20.36 1.67 29.89
C MET A 1 20.74 2.70 28.84
N VAL A 2 19.98 2.79 27.75
CA VAL A 2 20.24 3.72 26.62
C VAL A 2 19.45 5.00 26.91
N PRO A 3 20.05 6.20 26.80
CA PRO A 3 19.34 7.42 27.15
C PRO A 3 18.29 7.73 26.08
N ALA A 4 17.08 8.05 26.55
CA ALA A 4 15.97 8.49 25.72
C ALA A 4 16.32 9.81 25.00
N ARG A 5 16.34 9.78 23.66
CA ARG A 5 16.41 11.00 22.84
C ARG A 5 15.06 11.70 22.86
N ASN A 6 14.90 12.58 23.84
CA ASN A 6 13.78 13.50 23.95
C ASN A 6 14.00 14.70 23.01
N GLY A 7 13.92 14.46 21.69
CA GLY A 7 13.96 15.51 20.69
C GLY A 7 12.55 15.85 20.23
N LYS A 8 11.95 16.94 20.73
CA LYS A 8 10.73 17.50 20.13
C LYS A 8 11.05 17.84 18.67
N ARG A 9 10.46 17.09 17.74
CA ARG A 9 10.60 17.30 16.30
C ARG A 9 9.93 18.64 15.98
N VAL A 10 10.72 19.68 15.75
CA VAL A 10 10.22 20.97 15.28
C VAL A 10 9.83 20.78 13.82
N ILE A 11 8.53 20.67 13.55
CA ILE A 11 8.01 20.71 12.18
C ILE A 11 8.06 22.18 11.76
N MET A 12 9.05 22.54 10.95
CA MET A 12 9.08 23.87 10.32
C MET A 12 7.94 23.92 9.30
N ALA A 13 6.89 24.69 9.60
CA ALA A 13 5.87 25.00 8.61
C ALA A 13 6.49 25.85 7.52
N VAL A 14 6.60 25.31 6.30
CA VAL A 14 6.97 26.08 5.12
C VAL A 14 5.73 26.88 4.72
N ALA A 15 5.80 28.21 4.85
CA ALA A 15 4.77 29.11 4.34
C ALA A 15 5.10 29.48 2.90
N LEU A 16 4.18 29.19 1.98
CA LEU A 16 4.22 29.66 0.60
C LEU A 16 3.24 30.81 0.47
N GLU A 17 3.72 31.97 0.01
CA GLU A 17 2.89 33.14 -0.26
C GLU A 17 2.86 33.41 -1.76
N ALA A 18 1.67 33.65 -2.31
CA ALA A 18 1.53 34.03 -3.71
C ALA A 18 1.90 35.51 -3.87
N CYS A 19 3.03 35.79 -4.52
CA CYS A 19 3.51 37.15 -4.72
C CYS A 19 2.93 37.83 -5.97
N GLU A 20 2.29 37.06 -6.86
CA GLU A 20 1.76 37.53 -8.14
C GLU A 20 0.36 36.98 -8.40
N SER A 21 -0.51 37.81 -9.00
CA SER A 21 -1.85 37.39 -9.42
C SER A 21 -1.80 36.77 -10.81
N ALA A 22 -2.23 35.51 -10.93
CA ALA A 22 -2.43 34.87 -12.23
C ALA A 22 -3.68 35.43 -12.92
N GLN A 23 -3.50 36.47 -13.75
CA GLN A 23 -4.60 37.16 -14.46
C GLN A 23 -5.37 36.24 -15.42
N THR A 24 -4.72 35.22 -15.98
CA THR A 24 -5.35 34.21 -16.82
C THR A 24 -4.71 32.87 -16.53
N PRO A 25 -5.43 31.91 -15.94
CA PRO A 25 -4.85 30.61 -15.63
C PRO A 25 -4.46 29.90 -16.93
N PRO A 26 -3.28 29.24 -16.99
CA PRO A 26 -2.89 28.49 -18.16
C PRO A 26 -3.86 27.32 -18.39
N LYS A 27 -4.06 26.96 -19.67
CA LYS A 27 -5.04 25.93 -20.06
C LYS A 27 -4.85 24.60 -19.31
N TRP A 28 -3.61 24.19 -19.06
CA TRP A 28 -3.32 22.95 -18.32
C TRP A 28 -3.89 22.96 -16.91
N ALA A 29 -3.90 24.11 -16.21
CA ALA A 29 -4.40 24.21 -14.84
C ALA A 29 -5.92 24.04 -14.80
N LEU A 30 -6.63 24.61 -15.79
CA LEU A 30 -8.07 24.41 -15.95
C LEU A 30 -8.40 22.94 -16.23
N LEU A 31 -7.66 22.30 -17.15
CA LEU A 31 -7.84 20.87 -17.47
C LEU A 31 -7.53 19.97 -16.27
N GLN A 32 -6.50 20.27 -15.49
CA GLN A 32 -6.20 19.54 -14.26
C GLN A 32 -7.36 19.63 -13.27
N ARG A 33 -7.95 20.81 -13.05
CA ARG A 33 -9.11 20.94 -12.16
C ARG A 33 -10.34 20.20 -12.67
N GLN A 34 -10.56 20.17 -13.99
CA GLN A 34 -11.64 19.38 -14.59
C GLN A 34 -11.40 17.87 -14.41
N LEU A 35 -10.17 17.41 -14.61
CA LEU A 35 -9.78 16.02 -14.35
C LEU A 35 -10.00 15.65 -12.88
N PHE A 36 -9.62 16.52 -11.94
CA PHE A 36 -9.83 16.29 -10.52
C PHE A 36 -11.31 16.16 -10.19
N ALA A 37 -12.15 17.07 -10.70
CA ALA A 37 -13.59 16.99 -10.52
C ALA A 37 -14.18 15.69 -11.09
N ALA A 38 -13.71 15.24 -12.26
CA ALA A 38 -14.14 13.98 -12.86
C ALA A 38 -13.73 12.75 -12.03
N ILE A 39 -12.51 12.75 -11.47
CA ILE A 39 -12.03 11.67 -10.59
C ILE A 39 -12.86 11.65 -9.29
N GLU A 40 -13.12 12.81 -8.68
CA GLU A 40 -13.90 12.93 -7.45
C GLU A 40 -15.36 12.48 -7.63
N ASP A 41 -15.94 12.70 -8.81
CA ASP A 41 -17.28 12.20 -9.15
C ASP A 41 -17.30 10.68 -9.43
N ALA A 42 -16.28 10.16 -10.12
CA ALA A 42 -16.24 8.76 -10.55
C ALA A 42 -15.83 7.78 -9.45
N ALA A 43 -14.83 8.12 -8.62
CA ALA A 43 -14.26 7.21 -7.62
C ALA A 43 -15.31 6.61 -6.65
N PRO A 44 -16.28 7.37 -6.11
CA PRO A 44 -17.28 6.82 -5.20
C PRO A 44 -18.25 5.86 -5.89
N GLN A 45 -18.52 6.10 -7.18
CA GLN A 45 -19.35 5.22 -8.00
C GLN A 45 -18.61 3.91 -8.30
N ALA A 46 -17.30 3.98 -8.58
CA ALA A 46 -16.45 2.82 -8.77
C ALA A 46 -16.41 1.95 -7.50
N LEU A 47 -16.11 2.53 -6.33
CA LEU A 47 -16.17 1.83 -5.05
C LEU A 47 -17.51 1.11 -4.87
N LYS A 48 -18.62 1.85 -4.95
CA LYS A 48 -19.96 1.27 -4.79
C LYS A 48 -20.25 0.13 -5.77
N ARG A 49 -19.66 0.15 -6.97
CA ARG A 49 -19.89 -0.85 -8.02
C ARG A 49 -19.06 -2.13 -7.82
N TYR A 50 -17.88 -2.01 -7.22
CA TYR A 50 -16.87 -3.07 -7.15
C TYR A 50 -16.53 -3.54 -5.72
N THR A 51 -17.15 -2.93 -4.70
CA THR A 51 -17.05 -3.34 -3.31
C THR A 51 -18.41 -3.65 -2.71
N HIS A 52 -18.41 -4.49 -1.68
CA HIS A 52 -19.52 -4.63 -0.75
C HIS A 52 -19.66 -3.37 0.13
N PRO A 53 -20.81 -3.18 0.80
CA PRO A 53 -21.02 -2.03 1.69
C PRO A 53 -20.01 -1.92 2.85
N ASP A 54 -19.38 -3.03 3.24
CA ASP A 54 -18.33 -3.07 4.26
C ASP A 54 -16.93 -2.78 3.71
N GLY A 55 -16.79 -2.58 2.38
CA GLY A 55 -15.54 -2.30 1.67
C GLY A 55 -14.92 -3.50 0.99
N ARG A 56 -15.33 -4.71 1.35
CA ARG A 56 -14.72 -5.91 0.77
C ARG A 56 -14.84 -5.91 -0.75
N LEU A 57 -13.76 -6.25 -1.43
CA LEU A 57 -13.78 -6.41 -2.88
C LEU A 57 -14.75 -7.53 -3.25
N LEU A 58 -15.44 -7.40 -4.39
CA LEU A 58 -16.29 -8.47 -4.93
C LEU A 58 -15.49 -9.72 -5.34
N TRP A 59 -14.18 -9.58 -5.53
CA TRP A 59 -13.24 -10.67 -5.75
C TRP A 59 -12.55 -11.06 -4.42
N PRO A 60 -12.23 -12.34 -4.18
CA PRO A 60 -12.46 -13.48 -5.07
C PRO A 60 -13.92 -13.97 -5.08
N PRO A 61 -14.34 -14.67 -6.16
CA PRO A 61 -15.75 -14.96 -6.42
C PRO A 61 -16.35 -16.05 -5.53
N SER A 62 -15.52 -16.81 -4.80
CA SER A 62 -15.98 -17.90 -3.94
C SER A 62 -15.15 -18.02 -2.64
N PRO A 63 -15.74 -18.54 -1.55
CA PRO A 63 -15.03 -18.72 -0.28
C PRO A 63 -13.89 -19.75 -0.33
N ASP A 64 -13.98 -20.72 -1.24
CA ASP A 64 -12.98 -21.77 -1.47
C ASP A 64 -11.92 -21.38 -2.49
N PHE A 65 -11.96 -20.15 -3.01
CA PHE A 65 -10.95 -19.64 -3.93
C PHE A 65 -9.55 -19.73 -3.32
N GLN A 66 -8.62 -20.20 -4.13
CA GLN A 66 -7.20 -20.23 -3.81
C GLN A 66 -6.36 -19.81 -5.00
N SER A 67 -5.41 -18.91 -4.77
CA SER A 67 -4.43 -18.47 -5.78
C SER A 67 -3.23 -17.84 -5.10
N ILE A 68 -2.05 -18.00 -5.69
CA ILE A 68 -0.87 -17.19 -5.32
C ILE A 68 -0.85 -15.85 -6.09
N ASP A 69 -1.59 -15.79 -7.20
CA ASP A 69 -1.65 -14.69 -8.16
C ASP A 69 -2.88 -13.78 -7.91
N ALA A 70 -2.85 -12.57 -8.46
CA ALA A 70 -3.89 -11.53 -8.44
C ALA A 70 -4.12 -10.81 -7.09
N LEU A 71 -3.22 -10.97 -6.12
CA LEU A 71 -3.31 -10.24 -4.85
C LEU A 71 -2.89 -8.76 -5.01
N ASP A 72 -1.89 -8.51 -5.83
CA ASP A 72 -1.43 -7.20 -6.28
C ASP A 72 -2.55 -6.37 -6.90
N ASP A 73 -3.37 -6.95 -7.79
CA ASP A 73 -4.54 -6.30 -8.40
C ASP A 73 -5.49 -5.66 -7.37
N CYS A 74 -5.62 -6.30 -6.20
CA CYS A 74 -6.46 -5.79 -5.12
C CYS A 74 -5.93 -4.45 -4.59
N TYR A 75 -4.62 -4.35 -4.35
CA TYR A 75 -3.98 -3.12 -3.90
C TYR A 75 -3.87 -2.09 -5.04
N GLU A 76 -3.64 -2.53 -6.27
CA GLU A 76 -3.59 -1.68 -7.45
C GLU A 76 -4.89 -0.93 -7.72
N SER A 77 -6.02 -1.48 -7.29
CA SER A 77 -7.31 -0.80 -7.40
C SER A 77 -7.31 0.59 -6.73
N PHE A 78 -6.41 0.84 -5.76
CA PHE A 78 -6.35 2.08 -4.98
C PHE A 78 -4.98 2.79 -5.00
N HIS A 79 -3.98 2.25 -5.70
CA HIS A 79 -2.56 2.66 -5.54
C HIS A 79 -2.27 4.15 -5.81
N ASN A 80 -3.03 4.78 -6.71
CA ASN A 80 -2.88 6.21 -7.04
C ASN A 80 -3.72 7.17 -6.17
N TRP A 81 -4.55 6.65 -5.26
CA TRP A 81 -5.44 7.49 -4.45
C TRP A 81 -4.69 8.37 -3.46
N PRO A 82 -3.66 7.87 -2.73
CA PRO A 82 -2.89 8.74 -1.85
C PRO A 82 -2.07 9.78 -2.63
N LEU A 83 -1.61 9.44 -3.85
CA LEU A 83 -0.98 10.41 -4.75
C LEU A 83 -1.97 11.49 -5.20
N PHE A 84 -3.20 11.12 -5.56
CA PHE A 84 -4.23 12.08 -5.93
C PHE A 84 -4.56 13.04 -4.80
N TYR A 85 -4.66 12.53 -3.56
CA TYR A 85 -4.76 13.33 -2.35
C TYR A 85 -3.59 14.33 -2.23
N LEU A 86 -2.34 13.87 -2.34
CA LEU A 86 -1.15 14.72 -2.26
C LEU A 86 -1.12 15.82 -3.33
N LEU A 87 -1.70 15.58 -4.50
CA LEU A 87 -1.80 16.55 -5.59
C LEU A 87 -2.94 17.58 -5.39
N GLY A 88 -3.71 17.48 -4.30
CA GLY A 88 -4.80 18.40 -3.94
C GLY A 88 -6.20 17.88 -4.27
N GLY A 89 -6.37 16.57 -4.40
CA GLY A 89 -7.67 15.91 -4.34
C GLY A 89 -8.22 15.88 -2.90
N SER A 90 -9.52 15.62 -2.75
CA SER A 90 -10.18 15.57 -1.44
C SER A 90 -9.54 14.57 -0.46
N ASP A 91 -9.50 14.94 0.83
CA ASP A 91 -9.04 14.12 1.97
C ASP A 91 -9.61 12.69 1.99
N ARG A 92 -10.80 12.50 1.41
CA ARG A 92 -11.45 11.19 1.31
C ARG A 92 -10.58 10.15 0.62
N PHE A 93 -9.73 10.54 -0.32
CA PHE A 93 -8.92 9.59 -1.09
C PHE A 93 -7.86 8.94 -0.22
N LEU A 94 -7.29 9.70 0.73
CA LEU A 94 -6.38 9.14 1.71
C LEU A 94 -7.12 8.25 2.70
N SER A 95 -8.28 8.69 3.23
CA SER A 95 -9.04 7.89 4.19
C SER A 95 -9.57 6.59 3.59
N ASP A 96 -10.11 6.65 2.37
CA ASP A 96 -10.66 5.50 1.66
C ASP A 96 -9.52 4.53 1.29
N ALA A 97 -8.39 5.01 0.75
CA ALA A 97 -7.26 4.14 0.42
C ALA A 97 -6.63 3.46 1.64
N GLN A 98 -6.54 4.16 2.78
CA GLN A 98 -6.05 3.57 4.03
C GLN A 98 -6.98 2.46 4.51
N ARG A 99 -8.29 2.70 4.45
CA ARG A 99 -9.30 1.71 4.82
C ARG A 99 -9.28 0.50 3.90
N GLU A 100 -9.20 0.72 2.58
CA GLU A 100 -9.17 -0.37 1.61
C GLU A 100 -7.90 -1.21 1.73
N PHE A 101 -6.74 -0.61 2.04
CA PHE A 101 -5.53 -1.37 2.38
C PHE A 101 -5.75 -2.33 3.56
N ASP A 102 -6.42 -1.87 4.62
CA ASP A 102 -6.74 -2.70 5.79
C ASP A 102 -7.76 -3.80 5.45
N VAL A 103 -8.80 -3.46 4.70
CA VAL A 103 -9.84 -4.41 4.26
C VAL A 103 -9.28 -5.49 3.35
N ILE A 104 -8.41 -5.14 2.39
CA ILE A 104 -7.74 -6.11 1.51
C ILE A 104 -6.88 -7.06 2.34
N ASN A 105 -6.07 -6.54 3.26
CA ASN A 105 -5.25 -7.39 4.13
C ASN A 105 -6.08 -8.38 4.93
N GLU A 106 -7.19 -7.92 5.51
CA GLU A 106 -8.10 -8.79 6.25
C GLU A 106 -8.78 -9.81 5.34
N GLN A 107 -9.37 -9.37 4.22
CA GLN A 107 -10.10 -10.22 3.29
C GLN A 107 -9.19 -11.31 2.70
N MET A 108 -8.00 -10.93 2.22
CA MET A 108 -7.08 -11.85 1.57
C MET A 108 -6.35 -12.78 2.56
N SER A 109 -6.37 -12.47 3.87
CA SER A 109 -5.93 -13.41 4.91
C SER A 109 -6.86 -14.61 5.08
N GLN A 110 -8.05 -14.60 4.47
CA GLN A 110 -9.05 -15.65 4.57
C GLN A 110 -9.04 -16.61 3.37
N HIS A 111 -8.37 -16.24 2.29
CA HIS A 111 -8.25 -17.06 1.08
C HIS A 111 -6.89 -17.75 1.03
N GLY A 112 -6.87 -19.01 0.60
CA GLY A 112 -5.63 -19.79 0.53
C GLY A 112 -4.81 -19.47 -0.71
N THR A 113 -3.52 -19.79 -0.68
CA THR A 113 -2.66 -19.71 -1.89
C THR A 113 -2.61 -20.99 -2.71
N GLY A 114 -3.21 -22.09 -2.21
CA GLY A 114 -2.94 -23.44 -2.71
C GLY A 114 -1.64 -24.07 -2.16
N HIS A 115 -0.83 -23.30 -1.42
CA HIS A 115 0.46 -23.72 -0.88
C HIS A 115 0.50 -23.83 0.66
N GLY A 116 -0.67 -24.01 1.30
CA GLY A 116 -0.77 -24.25 2.74
C GLY A 116 -0.69 -23.01 3.62
N TYR A 117 -0.86 -21.82 3.05
CA TYR A 117 -0.99 -20.55 3.79
C TYR A 117 -1.89 -19.56 3.05
N PRO A 118 -2.43 -18.54 3.74
CA PRO A 118 -3.32 -17.55 3.12
C PRO A 118 -2.62 -16.63 2.12
N MET A 119 -3.39 -15.95 1.28
CA MET A 119 -2.89 -14.99 0.29
C MET A 119 -2.19 -13.81 0.96
N VAL A 120 -2.67 -13.38 2.13
CA VAL A 120 -1.97 -12.40 2.98
C VAL A 120 -1.59 -13.04 4.32
N MET A 121 -0.33 -12.92 4.69
CA MET A 121 0.16 -13.30 6.02
C MET A 121 0.90 -12.11 6.64
N ARG A 122 0.55 -11.75 7.89
CA ARG A 122 1.13 -10.58 8.60
C ARG A 122 1.02 -9.25 7.82
N GLU A 123 -0.10 -9.07 7.12
CA GLU A 123 -0.39 -7.90 6.26
C GLU A 123 0.57 -7.75 5.07
N TYR A 124 1.20 -8.84 4.62
CA TYR A 124 2.15 -8.83 3.50
C TYR A 124 2.01 -10.09 2.64
N GLN A 125 2.45 -10.02 1.37
CA GLN A 125 2.42 -11.18 0.48
C GLN A 125 3.39 -12.28 0.98
N PRO A 126 3.00 -13.56 1.02
CA PRO A 126 3.79 -14.62 1.66
C PRO A 126 4.98 -15.11 0.82
N GLY A 127 4.85 -15.18 -0.50
CA GLY A 127 5.83 -15.86 -1.35
C GLY A 127 5.59 -15.61 -2.84
N TYR A 128 5.64 -14.34 -3.25
CA TYR A 128 5.35 -13.91 -4.61
C TYR A 128 6.59 -13.31 -5.30
N ASP A 129 6.55 -13.15 -6.61
CA ASP A 129 7.70 -12.55 -7.30
C ASP A 129 7.79 -11.05 -7.02
N TRP A 130 9.03 -10.53 -7.03
CA TRP A 130 9.30 -9.16 -6.61
C TRP A 130 8.60 -8.09 -7.48
N PHE A 131 8.30 -8.40 -8.74
CA PHE A 131 7.70 -7.44 -9.66
C PHE A 131 6.25 -7.15 -9.22
N HIS A 132 5.41 -8.17 -9.18
CA HIS A 132 4.01 -8.02 -8.79
C HIS A 132 3.86 -7.67 -7.29
N GLN A 133 4.75 -8.20 -6.44
CA GLN A 133 4.82 -7.75 -5.05
C GLN A 133 5.09 -6.23 -4.97
N GLY A 134 5.94 -5.71 -5.86
CA GLY A 134 6.23 -4.28 -6.00
C GLY A 134 5.01 -3.46 -6.40
N GLU A 135 4.19 -3.96 -7.32
CA GLU A 135 2.94 -3.33 -7.75
C GLU A 135 1.97 -3.18 -6.57
N GLY A 136 1.76 -4.26 -5.79
CA GLY A 136 0.95 -4.19 -4.58
C GLY A 136 1.53 -3.28 -3.48
N ASN A 137 2.86 -3.29 -3.31
CA ASN A 137 3.53 -2.43 -2.33
C ASN A 137 3.43 -0.93 -2.65
N TYR A 138 3.19 -0.56 -3.90
CA TYR A 138 3.11 0.84 -4.31
C TYR A 138 2.03 1.61 -3.55
N LEU A 139 0.86 0.99 -3.33
CA LEU A 139 -0.20 1.59 -2.50
C LEU A 139 0.33 1.91 -1.10
N PHE A 140 1.00 0.97 -0.44
CA PHE A 140 1.55 1.16 0.90
C PHE A 140 2.59 2.28 0.96
N TYR A 141 3.48 2.35 -0.03
CA TYR A 141 4.45 3.45 -0.11
C TYR A 141 3.79 4.81 -0.26
N MET A 142 2.74 4.90 -1.09
CA MET A 142 1.98 6.14 -1.26
C MET A 142 1.19 6.53 -0.01
N LEU A 143 0.64 5.57 0.74
CA LEU A 143 0.02 5.83 2.05
C LEU A 143 1.03 6.40 3.05
N CYS A 144 2.24 5.81 3.12
CA CYS A 144 3.31 6.31 3.99
C CYS A 144 3.79 7.71 3.58
N MET A 145 3.80 8.02 2.28
CA MET A 145 4.16 9.33 1.77
C MET A 145 3.09 10.38 2.09
N ALA A 146 1.82 10.01 1.95
CA ALA A 146 0.67 10.89 2.16
C ALA A 146 0.44 11.23 3.63
N ASP A 147 0.63 10.28 4.55
CA ASP A 147 0.61 10.51 5.99
C ASP A 147 1.83 9.88 6.68
N PRO A 148 2.97 10.60 6.73
CA PRO A 148 4.19 10.11 7.36
C PRO A 148 4.12 10.05 8.89
N THR A 149 3.00 10.48 9.49
CA THR A 149 2.77 10.42 10.94
C THR A 149 1.85 9.29 11.36
N ASN A 150 1.31 8.53 10.40
CA ASN A 150 0.45 7.39 10.66
C ASN A 150 1.18 6.30 11.45
N GLY A 151 0.80 6.10 12.71
CA GLY A 151 1.45 5.14 13.60
C GLY A 151 1.38 3.69 13.10
N ALA A 152 0.25 3.27 12.53
CA ALA A 152 0.09 1.90 12.02
C ALA A 152 1.01 1.64 10.81
N ASN A 153 1.09 2.59 9.87
CA ASN A 153 1.96 2.47 8.71
C ASN A 153 3.44 2.53 9.10
N ILE A 154 3.81 3.32 10.12
CA ILE A 154 5.17 3.33 10.66
C ILE A 154 5.55 1.93 11.20
N GLU A 155 4.68 1.29 11.96
CA GLU A 155 4.93 -0.06 12.49
C GLU A 155 4.96 -1.12 11.36
N ARG A 156 4.05 -1.03 10.39
CA ARG A 156 4.08 -1.86 9.18
C ARG A 156 5.38 -1.71 8.41
N ALA A 157 5.84 -0.48 8.17
CA ALA A 157 7.06 -0.22 7.43
C ALA A 157 8.29 -0.84 8.09
N ARG A 158 8.39 -0.77 9.42
CA ARG A 158 9.45 -1.45 10.19
C ARG A 158 9.36 -2.96 10.04
N ARG A 159 8.16 -3.53 10.24
CA ARG A 159 7.96 -4.98 10.14
C ARG A 159 8.24 -5.50 8.74
N PHE A 160 7.77 -4.82 7.69
CA PHE A 160 8.00 -5.18 6.29
C PHE A 160 9.48 -5.10 5.93
N ALA A 161 10.20 -4.06 6.39
CA ALA A 161 11.65 -3.99 6.23
C ALA A 161 12.34 -5.17 6.93
N GLY A 162 11.90 -5.54 8.15
CA GLY A 162 12.44 -6.68 8.91
C GLY A 162 12.38 -8.02 8.17
N LEU A 163 11.38 -8.22 7.30
CA LEU A 163 11.28 -9.40 6.43
C LEU A 163 12.47 -9.55 5.48
N PHE A 164 13.14 -8.44 5.13
CA PHE A 164 14.24 -8.40 4.16
C PHE A 164 15.59 -8.00 4.77
N LEU A 165 15.61 -7.68 6.06
CA LEU A 165 16.83 -7.37 6.82
C LEU A 165 17.31 -8.56 7.68
N GLY A 166 16.61 -9.70 7.63
CA GLY A 166 16.93 -10.88 8.44
C GLY A 166 16.51 -10.74 9.92
N GLU A 167 15.54 -9.86 10.20
CA GLU A 167 15.05 -9.60 11.55
C GLU A 167 13.90 -10.54 11.95
N ASP A 168 13.23 -11.18 10.99
CA ASP A 168 12.16 -12.15 11.20
C ASP A 168 12.66 -13.59 10.97
N PRO A 169 12.86 -14.40 12.03
CA PRO A 169 13.27 -15.81 11.89
C PRO A 169 12.26 -16.69 11.16
N GLU A 170 10.98 -16.31 11.13
CA GLU A 170 9.93 -17.04 10.41
C GLU A 170 9.85 -16.66 8.92
N ALA A 171 10.58 -15.63 8.50
CA ALA A 171 10.69 -15.19 7.10
C ALA A 171 12.17 -14.98 6.71
N PRO A 172 12.98 -16.05 6.60
CA PRO A 172 14.42 -15.94 6.36
C PRO A 172 14.74 -15.61 4.89
N ASN A 173 14.24 -14.48 4.38
CA ASN A 173 14.43 -14.04 2.99
C ASN A 173 15.87 -13.63 2.70
N TYR A 174 16.58 -13.08 3.70
CA TYR A 174 17.93 -12.55 3.54
C TYR A 174 19.00 -13.53 4.04
N ASP A 175 20.06 -13.68 3.24
CA ASP A 175 21.31 -14.33 3.64
C ASP A 175 22.36 -13.26 3.98
N PRO A 176 22.76 -13.11 5.26
CA PRO A 176 23.74 -12.10 5.66
C PRO A 176 25.19 -12.44 5.29
N GLU A 177 25.51 -13.72 5.05
CA GLU A 177 26.85 -14.16 4.64
C GLU A 177 27.09 -13.77 3.19
N HIS A 178 26.16 -14.14 2.31
CA HIS A 178 26.25 -13.89 0.87
C HIS A 178 25.66 -12.54 0.45
N ARG A 179 24.92 -11.86 1.35
CA ARG A 179 24.22 -10.59 1.13
C ARG A 179 23.22 -10.63 -0.01
N ILE A 180 22.45 -11.70 -0.09
CA ILE A 180 21.45 -11.95 -1.15
C ILE A 180 20.07 -12.19 -0.57
N ILE A 181 19.05 -11.97 -1.40
CA ILE A 181 17.72 -12.52 -1.17
C ILE A 181 17.72 -13.96 -1.69
N ARG A 182 17.32 -14.91 -0.83
CA ARG A 182 17.50 -16.36 -1.06
C ARG A 182 16.62 -16.93 -2.17
N CYS A 183 15.56 -16.23 -2.56
CA CYS A 183 14.64 -16.68 -3.60
C CYS A 183 14.01 -15.48 -4.33
N ALA A 184 13.83 -15.59 -5.64
CA ALA A 184 13.12 -14.59 -6.44
C ALA A 184 11.64 -14.45 -6.04
N ARG A 185 11.06 -15.54 -5.50
CA ARG A 185 9.76 -15.52 -4.81
C ARG A 185 9.95 -15.54 -3.31
N ASN A 186 9.56 -14.48 -2.64
CA ASN A 186 9.84 -14.24 -1.23
C ASN A 186 8.68 -13.45 -0.61
N GLY A 187 8.78 -13.16 0.68
CA GLY A 187 7.74 -12.39 1.37
C GLY A 187 7.60 -12.77 2.83
N SER A 188 6.40 -12.62 3.38
CA SER A 188 6.15 -12.88 4.80
C SER A 188 6.28 -14.34 5.20
N LYS A 189 6.28 -15.32 4.28
CA LYS A 189 6.58 -16.73 4.59
C LYS A 189 8.04 -17.12 4.35
N GLY A 190 8.89 -16.17 3.98
CA GLY A 190 10.28 -16.46 3.63
C GLY A 190 10.42 -16.89 2.15
N PRO A 191 11.56 -17.49 1.79
CA PRO A 191 11.82 -17.93 0.42
C PRO A 191 10.89 -19.08 -0.02
N ALA A 192 10.19 -18.89 -1.13
CA ALA A 192 9.24 -19.85 -1.68
C ALA A 192 9.92 -20.87 -2.63
N TYR A 193 10.62 -21.87 -2.08
CA TYR A 193 11.37 -22.85 -2.88
C TYR A 193 10.50 -23.83 -3.69
N TRP A 194 9.21 -23.93 -3.38
CA TRP A 194 8.27 -24.80 -4.10
C TRP A 194 7.92 -24.29 -5.50
N ALA A 195 8.34 -23.08 -5.86
CA ALA A 195 8.09 -22.49 -7.18
C ALA A 195 9.03 -23.00 -8.29
N PHE A 196 9.90 -23.97 -7.98
CA PHE A 196 10.92 -24.54 -8.88
C PHE A 196 10.97 -26.06 -8.80
#